data_AF-A0A562SWV4-F1
#
_entry.id   AF-A0A562SWV4-F1
#
_cell.length_a   1.000
_cell.length_b   1.000
_cell.length_c   1.000
_cell.angle_alpha   90.00
_cell.angle_beta   90.00
_cell.angle_gamma   90.00
#
_symmetry.space_group_name_H-M   'P 1'
#
loop_
_entity.id
_entity.type
_entity.pdbx_description
1 polymer ?
#
loop_
_entity_poly.entity_id
_entity_poly.type
_entity_poly.pdbx_seq_one_letter_code
_entity_poly.pdbx_strand_id
1 'polypeptide(L)'
;MKKLLPKIAVIVLGVFYILGGINHFINPDFYLPLIPDYFPKPSLLNILSGAGEVLAGIAVLIPSTRKHGCNAILFLLIAFLPAHIYFIQKGGCLSDSLCVPAWVAWVRLLVIHPVLIYWAYKCRTIK
;
A
#
# COMPACT_ATOMS: atom_id res chain seq x y z
N MET A 1 -24.41 -15.31 6.94
CA MET A 1 -23.40 -14.27 7.27
C MET A 1 -21.94 -14.74 7.18
N LYS A 2 -21.55 -15.93 7.71
CA LYS A 2 -20.15 -16.41 7.72
C LYS A 2 -19.43 -16.48 6.35
N LYS A 3 -20.16 -16.67 5.24
CA LYS A 3 -19.59 -16.68 3.86
C LYS A 3 -19.55 -15.30 3.18
N LEU A 4 -20.24 -14.29 3.72
CA LEU A 4 -20.34 -12.95 3.13
C LEU A 4 -19.17 -12.06 3.57
N LEU A 5 -18.79 -12.16 4.85
CA LEU A 5 -17.68 -11.39 5.43
C LEU A 5 -16.34 -11.55 4.67
N PRO A 6 -15.93 -12.77 4.25
CA PRO A 6 -14.70 -12.96 3.48
C PRO A 6 -14.76 -12.33 2.09
N LYS A 7 -15.92 -12.33 1.43
CA LYS A 7 -16.09 -11.71 0.11
C LYS A 7 -16.02 -10.19 0.21
N ILE A 8 -16.65 -9.60 1.23
CA ILE A 8 -16.55 -8.17 1.50
C ILE A 8 -15.09 -7.80 1.76
N ALA A 9 -14.35 -8.59 2.56
CA ALA A 9 -12.94 -8.33 2.81
C ALA A 9 -12.09 -8.31 1.53
N VAL A 10 -12.35 -9.19 0.57
CA VAL A 10 -11.67 -9.18 -0.75
C VAL A 10 -12.02 -7.93 -1.55
N ILE A 11 -13.30 -7.56 -1.60
CA ILE A 11 -13.76 -6.37 -2.33
C ILE A 11 -13.12 -5.11 -1.76
N VAL A 12 -13.18 -4.95 -0.43
CA VAL A 12 -12.61 -3.80 0.26
C VAL A 12 -11.09 -3.76 0.05
N LEU A 13 -10.39 -4.90 0.11
CA LEU A 13 -8.94 -4.95 -0.16
C LEU A 13 -8.63 -4.48 -1.59
N GLY A 14 -9.31 -5.05 -2.58
CA GLY A 14 -9.09 -4.71 -3.99
C GLY A 14 -9.38 -3.23 -4.29
N VAL A 15 -10.52 -2.72 -3.82
CA VAL A 15 -10.90 -1.32 -3.98
C VAL A 15 -9.92 -0.39 -3.24
N PHE A 16 -9.50 -0.73 -2.03
CA PHE A 16 -8.52 0.04 -1.26
C PHE A 16 -7.21 0.24 -2.02
N TYR A 17 -6.65 -0.83 -2.59
CA TYR A 17 -5.41 -0.76 -3.37
C TYR A 17 -5.60 -0.08 -4.73
N ILE A 18 -6.76 -0.23 -5.39
CA ILE A 18 -7.06 0.51 -6.61
C ILE A 18 -7.08 2.01 -6.34
N LEU A 19 -7.79 2.44 -5.29
CA LEU A 19 -7.89 3.86 -4.94
C LEU A 19 -6.54 4.42 -4.48
N GLY A 20 -5.79 3.68 -3.66
CA GLY A 20 -4.42 4.03 -3.27
C GLY A 20 -3.50 4.19 -4.48
N GLY A 21 -3.55 3.22 -5.39
CA GLY A 21 -2.76 3.22 -6.61
C GLY A 21 -3.12 4.36 -7.57
N ILE A 22 -4.41 4.69 -7.72
CA ILE A 22 -4.84 5.86 -8.49
C ILE A 22 -4.34 7.16 -7.85
N ASN A 23 -4.35 7.24 -6.53
CA ASN A 23 -3.92 8.45 -5.81
C ASN A 23 -2.44 8.78 -6.02
N HIS A 24 -1.58 7.81 -6.33
CA HIS A 24 -0.19 8.06 -6.76
C HIS A 24 -0.08 8.96 -7.99
N PHE A 25 -1.08 8.93 -8.88
CA PHE A 25 -1.13 9.74 -10.09
C PHE A 25 -1.87 11.07 -9.89
N ILE A 26 -2.86 11.09 -9.00
CA ILE A 26 -3.66 12.30 -8.70
C ILE A 26 -2.88 13.26 -7.79
N ASN A 27 -2.18 12.73 -6.78
CA ASN A 27 -1.48 13.54 -5.78
C ASN A 27 -0.04 13.04 -5.57
N PRO A 28 0.84 13.16 -6.60
CA PRO A 28 2.22 12.71 -6.50
C PRO A 28 3.01 13.44 -5.39
N ASP A 29 2.66 14.70 -5.07
CA ASP A 29 3.34 15.52 -4.06
C ASP A 29 3.26 14.93 -2.64
N PHE A 30 2.25 14.10 -2.38
CA PHE A 30 2.18 13.33 -1.13
C PHE A 30 3.19 12.18 -1.08
N TYR A 31 3.50 11.56 -2.22
CA TYR A 31 4.28 10.32 -2.29
C TYR A 31 5.75 10.54 -2.59
N LEU A 32 6.10 11.52 -3.43
CA LEU A 32 7.49 11.78 -3.82
C LEU A 32 8.40 12.04 -2.61
N PRO A 33 8.00 12.81 -1.57
CA PRO A 33 8.83 13.03 -0.39
C PRO A 33 9.05 11.76 0.45
N LEU A 34 8.16 10.75 0.35
CA LEU A 34 8.30 9.48 1.07
C LEU A 34 9.39 8.59 0.48
N ILE A 35 9.79 8.81 -0.77
CA ILE A 35 10.81 8.01 -1.44
C ILE A 35 12.19 8.46 -0.92
N PRO A 36 12.95 7.57 -0.27
CA PRO A 36 14.25 7.93 0.28
C PRO A 36 15.22 8.48 -0.78
N ASP A 37 16.02 9.46 -0.38
CA ASP A 37 17.01 10.16 -1.23
C ASP A 37 18.08 9.23 -1.86
N TYR A 38 18.34 8.07 -1.26
CA TYR A 38 19.24 7.07 -1.82
C TYR A 38 18.63 6.24 -2.98
N PHE A 39 17.33 6.39 -3.27
CA PHE A 39 16.73 5.79 -4.45
C PHE A 39 16.82 6.73 -5.67
N PRO A 40 17.28 6.24 -6.82
CA PRO A 40 17.27 7.05 -8.04
C PRO A 40 15.84 7.18 -8.59
N LYS A 41 15.55 8.31 -9.23
CA LYS A 41 14.31 8.55 -10.02
C LYS A 41 13.01 8.33 -9.22
N PRO A 42 12.74 9.13 -8.17
CA PRO A 42 11.54 8.99 -7.33
C PRO A 42 10.23 9.03 -8.14
N SER A 43 10.13 9.86 -9.18
CA SER A 43 8.93 9.93 -10.03
C SER A 43 8.62 8.62 -10.73
N LEU A 44 9.65 7.90 -11.20
CA LEU A 44 9.47 6.58 -11.84
C LEU A 44 9.01 5.55 -10.81
N LEU A 45 9.63 5.53 -9.63
CA LEU A 45 9.24 4.63 -8.54
C LEU A 45 7.80 4.88 -8.07
N ASN A 46 7.38 6.14 -8.00
CA ASN A 46 6.01 6.52 -7.69
C ASN A 46 5.01 5.96 -8.72
N ILE A 47 5.30 6.13 -10.01
CA ILE A 47 4.48 5.61 -11.11
C ILE A 47 4.40 4.07 -11.06
N LEU A 48 5.52 3.39 -10.87
CA LEU A 48 5.56 1.92 -10.79
C LEU A 48 4.81 1.40 -9.56
N SER A 49 4.91 2.10 -8.43
CA SER A 49 4.18 1.77 -7.21
C SER A 49 2.68 1.89 -7.43
N GLY A 50 2.21 3.04 -7.93
CA GLY A 50 0.79 3.27 -8.22
C GLY A 50 0.22 2.27 -9.23
N ALA A 51 0.94 2.03 -10.33
CA ALA A 51 0.53 1.03 -11.32
C ALA A 51 0.48 -0.39 -10.71
N GLY A 52 1.47 -0.74 -9.89
CA GLY A 52 1.51 -2.01 -9.18
C GLY A 52 0.30 -2.20 -8.26
N GLU A 53 -0.04 -1.19 -7.47
CA GLU A 53 -1.19 -1.22 -6.57
C GLU A 53 -2.52 -1.37 -7.34
N VAL A 54 -2.71 -0.59 -8.42
CA VAL A 54 -3.93 -0.70 -9.26
C VAL A 54 -4.05 -2.09 -9.87
N LEU A 55 -3.00 -2.59 -10.51
CA LEU A 55 -3.02 -3.91 -11.16
C LEU A 55 -3.23 -5.03 -10.15
N ALA A 56 -2.58 -4.96 -8.99
CA ALA A 56 -2.75 -5.94 -7.93
C ALA A 56 -4.16 -5.88 -7.33
N GLY A 57 -4.71 -4.69 -7.10
CA GLY A 57 -6.08 -4.50 -6.62
C GLY A 57 -7.13 -5.04 -7.60
N ILE A 58 -6.99 -4.81 -8.91
CA ILE A 58 -7.84 -5.41 -9.94
C ILE A 58 -7.72 -6.95 -9.90
N ALA A 59 -6.49 -7.46 -9.83
CA ALA A 59 -6.24 -8.90 -9.80
C ALA A 59 -6.83 -9.59 -8.56
N VAL A 60 -6.95 -8.90 -7.42
CA VAL A 60 -7.63 -9.40 -6.20
C VAL A 60 -9.13 -9.62 -6.43
N LEU A 61 -9.77 -8.74 -7.18
CA LEU A 61 -11.22 -8.79 -7.42
C LEU A 61 -11.62 -9.94 -8.35
N ILE A 62 -10.73 -10.36 -9.26
CA ILE A 62 -10.96 -11.45 -10.20
C ILE A 62 -10.59 -12.80 -9.53
N PRO A 63 -11.53 -13.74 -9.34
CA PRO A 63 -11.27 -14.98 -8.60
C PRO A 63 -10.10 -15.82 -9.12
N SER A 64 -9.91 -15.89 -10.45
CA SER A 64 -8.82 -16.66 -11.07
C SER A 64 -7.43 -16.08 -10.81
N THR A 65 -7.31 -14.77 -10.62
CA THR A 65 -6.03 -14.07 -10.39
C THR A 65 -5.82 -13.66 -8.93
N ARG A 66 -6.81 -13.81 -8.06
CA ARG A 66 -6.81 -13.31 -6.68
C ARG A 66 -5.55 -13.65 -5.88
N LYS A 67 -5.11 -14.91 -5.94
CA LYS A 67 -3.90 -15.35 -5.24
C LYS A 67 -2.67 -14.58 -5.70
N HIS A 68 -2.55 -14.31 -6.99
CA HIS A 68 -1.46 -13.53 -7.58
C HIS A 68 -1.57 -12.05 -7.20
N GLY A 69 -2.78 -11.46 -7.27
CA GLY A 69 -3.01 -10.08 -6.82
C GLY A 69 -2.65 -9.85 -5.35
N CYS A 70 -3.06 -10.77 -4.47
CA CYS A 70 -2.70 -10.71 -3.06
C CYS A 70 -1.18 -10.90 -2.84
N ASN A 71 -0.52 -11.78 -3.61
CA ASN A 71 0.95 -11.92 -3.55
C ASN A 71 1.66 -10.62 -4.00
N ALA A 72 1.16 -9.96 -5.04
CA ALA A 72 1.70 -8.70 -5.52
C ALA A 72 1.54 -7.60 -4.46
N ILE A 73 0.38 -7.51 -3.80
CA ILE A 73 0.18 -6.60 -2.66
C ILE A 73 1.19 -6.88 -1.53
N LEU A 74 1.40 -8.15 -1.17
CA LEU A 74 2.38 -8.53 -0.14
C LEU A 74 3.79 -8.07 -0.52
N PHE A 75 4.18 -8.26 -1.78
CA PHE A 75 5.46 -7.78 -2.29
C PHE A 75 5.57 -6.25 -2.24
N LEU A 76 4.55 -5.53 -2.68
CA LEU A 76 4.51 -4.06 -2.64
C LEU A 76 4.63 -3.53 -1.21
N LEU A 77 3.92 -4.13 -0.25
CA LEU A 77 4.02 -3.77 1.16
C LEU A 77 5.47 -3.89 1.66
N ILE A 78 6.13 -5.02 1.38
CA ILE A 78 7.55 -5.20 1.72
C ILE A 78 8.42 -4.14 1.01
N ALA A 79 8.17 -3.87 -0.27
CA ALA A 79 8.89 -2.86 -1.04
C ALA A 79 8.68 -1.42 -0.52
N PHE A 80 7.59 -1.16 0.21
CA PHE A 80 7.31 0.14 0.82
C PHE A 80 7.92 0.32 2.22
N LEU A 81 8.50 -0.73 2.83
CA LEU A 81 9.16 -0.62 4.13
C LEU A 81 10.22 0.50 4.18
N PRO A 82 11.11 0.67 3.18
CA PRO A 82 12.08 1.76 3.17
C PRO A 82 11.44 3.15 3.30
N ALA A 83 10.31 3.39 2.62
CA ALA A 83 9.59 4.67 2.68
C ALA A 83 9.01 4.95 4.08
N HIS A 84 8.48 3.92 4.74
CA HIS A 84 7.93 4.05 6.09
C HIS A 84 9.02 4.27 7.13
N ILE A 85 10.15 3.57 7.00
CA ILE A 85 11.32 3.76 7.87
C ILE A 85 11.88 5.17 7.68
N TYR A 86 12.03 5.63 6.44
CA TYR A 86 12.50 6.98 6.14
C TYR A 86 11.59 8.05 6.72
N PHE A 87 10.26 7.85 6.64
CA PHE A 87 9.30 8.78 7.24
C PHE A 87 9.46 8.90 8.77
N ILE A 88 9.73 7.78 9.45
CA ILE A 88 10.04 7.77 10.89
C ILE A 88 11.37 8.49 11.18
N GLN A 89 12.41 8.22 10.38
CA GLN A 89 13.72 8.85 10.52
C GLN A 89 13.66 10.38 10.37
N LYS A 90 12.73 10.88 9.55
CA LYS A 90 12.45 12.31 9.36
C LYS A 90 11.43 12.87 10.36
N GLY A 91 11.08 12.11 11.41
CA GLY A 91 10.22 12.57 12.50
C GLY A 91 8.75 12.70 12.13
N GLY A 92 8.28 12.08 11.04
CA GLY A 92 6.90 12.19 10.57
C GLY A 92 6.59 13.47 9.78
N CYS A 93 7.61 14.25 9.41
CA CYS A 93 7.44 15.49 8.65
C CYS A 93 8.45 15.54 7.49
N LEU A 94 7.94 15.46 6.25
CA LEU A 94 8.75 15.43 5.02
C LEU A 94 8.50 16.63 4.11
N SER A 95 7.30 17.20 4.17
CA SER A 95 6.88 18.39 3.43
C SER A 95 5.73 19.06 4.16
N ASP A 96 5.36 20.28 3.76
CA ASP A 96 4.19 20.99 4.32
C ASP A 96 2.88 20.19 4.14
N SER A 97 2.78 19.44 3.05
CA SER A 97 1.65 18.55 2.74
C SER A 97 1.70 17.20 3.46
N LEU A 98 2.86 16.83 4.02
CA LEU A 98 3.10 15.55 4.68
C LEU A 98 3.84 15.76 6.01
N CYS A 99 3.13 16.37 6.95
CA CYS A 99 3.61 16.60 8.30
C CYS A 99 2.57 16.12 9.31
N VAL A 100 2.95 15.11 10.10
CA VAL A 100 2.12 14.53 11.16
C VAL A 100 2.97 14.33 12.41
N PRO A 101 2.36 14.23 13.60
CA PRO A 101 3.10 13.87 14.81
C PRO A 101 3.88 12.56 14.61
N ALA A 102 5.11 12.50 15.10
CA ALA A 102 6.02 11.36 14.90
C ALA A 102 5.39 10.00 15.26
N TRP A 103 4.53 9.94 16.27
CA TRP A 103 3.83 8.72 16.66
C TRP A 103 2.94 8.15 15.55
N VAL A 104 2.39 8.98 14.66
CA VAL A 104 1.57 8.54 13.52
C VAL A 104 2.42 7.75 12.52
N ALA A 105 3.66 8.20 12.27
CA ALA A 105 4.59 7.47 11.40
C ALA A 105 4.92 6.08 11.97
N TRP A 106 5.10 5.98 13.29
CA TRP A 106 5.28 4.71 13.99
C TRP A 106 4.05 3.80 13.90
N VAL A 107 2.85 4.33 14.15
CA VAL A 107 1.59 3.56 14.03
C VAL A 107 1.40 3.03 12.61
N ARG A 108 1.73 3.84 11.60
CA ARG A 108 1.65 3.43 10.19
C ARG A 108 2.50 2.19 9.92
N LEU A 109 3.73 2.14 10.43
CA LEU A 109 4.64 1.01 10.21
C LEU A 109 4.39 -0.18 11.15
N LEU A 110 4.19 0.05 12.45
CA LEU A 110 4.14 -1.03 13.44
C LEU A 110 2.75 -1.67 13.60
N VAL A 111 1.68 -0.94 13.23
CA VAL A 111 0.30 -1.40 13.40
C VAL A 111 -0.39 -1.58 12.06
N ILE A 112 -0.48 -0.51 11.26
CA ILE A 112 -1.23 -0.55 10.00
C ILE A 112 -0.57 -1.50 9.00
N HIS A 113 0.75 -1.42 8.84
CA HIS A 113 1.46 -2.21 7.86
C HIS A 113 1.35 -3.74 8.07
N PRO A 114 1.56 -4.30 9.29
CA PRO A 114 1.33 -5.72 9.54
C PRO A 114 -0.14 -6.16 9.39
N VAL A 115 -1.09 -5.27 9.72
CA VAL A 115 -2.52 -5.54 9.50
C VAL A 115 -2.83 -5.68 8.01
N LEU A 116 -2.29 -4.81 7.17
CA LEU A 116 -2.44 -4.90 5.71
C LEU A 116 -1.80 -6.18 5.15
N ILE A 117 -0.60 -6.54 5.63
CA ILE A 117 0.09 -7.79 5.26
C ILE A 117 -0.79 -8.99 5.62
N TYR A 118 -1.28 -9.05 6.86
CA TYR A 118 -2.13 -10.15 7.32
C TYR A 118 -3.43 -10.24 6.51
N TRP A 119 -4.07 -9.09 6.25
CA TRP A 119 -5.32 -9.05 5.49
C TRP A 119 -5.13 -9.54 4.05
N ALA A 120 -4.09 -9.09 3.35
CA ALA A 120 -3.74 -9.58 2.02
C ALA A 120 -3.44 -11.08 2.04
N TYR A 121 -2.67 -11.56 3.02
CA TYR A 121 -2.37 -12.98 3.19
C TYR A 121 -3.63 -13.83 3.36
N LYS A 122 -4.59 -13.40 4.18
CA LYS A 122 -5.86 -14.11 4.40
C LYS A 122 -6.76 -14.11 3.16
N CYS A 123 -6.73 -13.06 2.35
CA CYS A 123 -7.54 -12.99 1.14
C CYS A 123 -7.11 -13.96 0.03
N ARG A 124 -5.87 -14.45 0.06
CA ARG A 124 -5.30 -15.39 -0.93
C ARG A 124 -6.08 -16.70 -1.09
N THR A 125 -6.70 -17.18 -0.01
CA THR A 125 -7.33 -18.51 0.06
C THR A 125 -8.85 -18.46 -0.03
N ILE A 126 -9.43 -17.27 -0.10
CA ILE A 126 -10.87 -17.07 -0.26
C ILE A 126 -11.23 -17.45 -1.71
N LYS A 127 -12.26 -18.27 -1.89
CA LYS A 127 -12.81 -18.68 -3.20
C LYS A 127 -13.88 -17.71 -3.67
#